data_AF-A0A7K9SBD2-F1
#
_entry.id   AF-A0A7K9SBD2-F1
#
_cell.length_a   1.000
_cell.length_b   1.000
_cell.length_c   1.000
_cell.angle_alpha   90.00
_cell.angle_beta   90.00
_cell.angle_gamma   90.00
#
_symmetry.space_group_name_H-M   'P 1'
#
loop_
_entity.id
_entity.type
_entity.pdbx_description
1 polymer ?
#
loop_
_entity_poly.entity_id
_entity_poly.type
_entity_poly.pdbx_seq_one_letter_code
_entity_poly.pdbx_strand_id
1 'polypeptide(L)'
;FHSPDRFDEKENVSNCIQLKTSVIKGIKNQLIDQFPVIEPWLNQIMPKKDPVKIVRCHEHIEILTVNGELLFFRQREGIFYPTLRLLHKCKF
;
A
#
# COMPACT_ATOMS: atom_id res chain seq x y z
N PHE A 1 7.73 4.59 28.92
CA PHE A 1 8.37 5.45 27.90
C PHE A 1 7.89 5.03 26.52
N HIS A 2 6.75 5.57 26.08
CA HIS A 2 6.40 5.53 24.66
C HIS A 2 7.09 6.74 24.02
N SER A 3 8.07 6.51 23.16
CA SER A 3 8.59 7.58 22.31
C SER A 3 7.45 7.99 21.36
N PRO A 4 7.11 9.29 21.25
CA PRO A 4 6.01 9.76 20.42
C PRO A 4 6.18 9.42 18.93
N ASP A 5 7.39 9.04 18.51
CA ASP A 5 7.76 8.79 17.12
C ASP A 5 7.64 7.32 16.67
N ARG A 6 7.09 6.43 17.51
CA ARG A 6 6.96 5.00 17.17
C ARG A 6 5.57 4.67 16.67
N PHE A 7 5.49 4.07 15.49
CA PHE A 7 4.25 3.51 14.95
C PHE A 7 3.80 2.28 15.74
N ASP A 8 2.56 2.30 16.22
CA ASP A 8 1.81 1.18 16.80
C ASP A 8 0.45 1.04 16.08
N GLU A 9 0.10 -0.19 15.67
CA GLU A 9 -1.13 -0.46 14.92
C GLU A 9 -2.39 -0.05 15.68
N LYS A 10 -2.45 -0.28 16.99
CA LYS A 10 -3.65 -0.04 17.80
C LYS A 10 -3.87 1.44 18.06
N GLU A 11 -2.80 2.22 18.06
CA GLU A 11 -2.84 3.64 18.36
C GLU A 11 -2.87 4.53 17.11
N ASN A 12 -2.28 4.07 16.00
CA ASN A 12 -2.06 4.93 14.84
C ASN A 12 -2.93 4.62 13.63
N VAL A 13 -3.64 3.49 13.60
CA VAL A 13 -4.59 3.18 12.51
C VAL A 13 -5.92 3.87 12.77
N SER A 14 -6.34 4.74 11.86
CA SER A 14 -7.55 5.54 12.02
C SER A 14 -8.74 4.99 11.24
N ASN A 15 -8.53 4.49 10.01
CA ASN A 15 -9.62 4.01 9.16
C ASN A 15 -9.11 3.05 8.08
N CYS A 16 -10.00 2.23 7.52
CA CYS A 16 -9.73 1.37 6.38
C CYS A 16 -10.81 1.56 5.30
N ILE A 17 -10.39 1.92 4.10
CA ILE A 17 -11.28 2.30 2.99
C ILE A 17 -11.08 1.34 1.83
N GLN A 18 -12.16 0.70 1.36
CA GLN A 18 -12.12 -0.08 0.13
C GLN A 18 -12.15 0.83 -1.10
N LEU A 19 -11.22 0.61 -2.02
CA LEU A 19 -11.05 1.43 -3.21
C LEU A 19 -12.02 1.03 -4.33
N LYS A 20 -12.44 2.03 -5.10
CA LYS A 20 -13.19 1.84 -6.34
C LYS A 20 -12.25 1.43 -7.48
N THR A 21 -12.78 0.71 -8.46
CA THR A 21 -12.03 0.21 -9.63
C THR A 21 -11.26 1.29 -10.39
N SER A 22 -11.81 2.48 -10.54
CA SER A 22 -11.13 3.61 -11.21
C SER A 22 -9.88 4.07 -10.46
N VAL A 23 -9.97 4.16 -9.13
CA VAL A 23 -8.84 4.54 -8.26
C VAL A 23 -7.77 3.46 -8.29
N ILE A 24 -8.16 2.19 -8.26
CA ILE A 24 -7.22 1.06 -8.36
C ILE A 24 -6.44 1.11 -9.67
N LYS A 25 -7.11 1.39 -10.80
CA LYS A 25 -6.44 1.55 -12.10
C LYS A 25 -5.42 2.70 -12.07
N GLY A 26 -5.79 3.84 -11.50
CA GLY A 26 -4.87 4.98 -11.34
C GLY A 26 -3.62 4.62 -10.53
N ILE A 27 -3.80 3.95 -9.39
CA ILE A 27 -2.68 3.49 -8.55
C ILE A 27 -1.78 2.49 -9.30
N LYS A 28 -2.36 1.53 -10.02
CA LYS A 28 -1.58 0.56 -10.80
C LYS A 28 -0.70 1.26 -11.83
N ASN A 29 -1.24 2.24 -12.55
CA ASN A 29 -0.44 3.02 -13.51
C ASN A 29 0.69 3.77 -12.81
N GLN A 30 0.41 4.44 -11.69
CA GLN A 30 1.45 5.12 -10.89
C GLN A 30 2.57 4.17 -10.42
N LEU A 31 2.21 2.94 -10.04
CA LEU A 31 3.20 1.93 -9.63
C LEU A 31 4.04 1.43 -10.81
N ILE A 32 3.46 1.28 -11.99
CA ILE A 32 4.20 0.94 -13.22
C ILE A 32 5.17 2.06 -13.58
N ASP A 33 4.73 3.32 -13.51
CA ASP A 33 5.57 4.47 -13.80
C ASP A 33 6.75 4.60 -12.81
N GLN A 34 6.51 4.35 -11.52
CA GLN A 34 7.56 4.41 -10.48
C GLN A 34 8.48 3.18 -10.49
N PHE A 35 7.93 2.00 -10.77
CA PHE A 35 8.63 0.72 -10.70
C PHE A 35 8.30 -0.13 -11.94
N PRO A 36 8.85 0.16 -13.12
CA PRO A 36 8.47 -0.55 -14.37
C PRO A 36 8.59 -2.07 -14.26
N VAL A 37 9.57 -2.55 -13.49
CA VAL A 37 9.82 -3.97 -13.21
C VAL A 37 8.66 -4.68 -12.46
N ILE A 38 7.72 -3.93 -11.89
CA ILE A 38 6.59 -4.50 -11.12
C ILE A 38 5.43 -4.95 -11.99
N GLU A 39 5.33 -4.48 -13.24
CA GLU A 39 4.19 -4.74 -14.11
C GLU A 39 3.79 -6.22 -14.19
N PRO A 40 4.73 -7.18 -14.35
CA PRO A 40 4.39 -8.61 -14.38
C PRO A 40 3.80 -9.14 -13.07
N TRP A 41 4.14 -8.52 -11.94
CA TRP A 41 3.77 -8.95 -10.60
C TRP A 41 2.44 -8.35 -10.12
N LEU A 42 1.96 -7.26 -10.73
CA LEU A 42 0.76 -6.54 -10.28
C LEU A 42 -0.51 -7.40 -10.25
N ASN A 43 -0.66 -8.35 -11.17
CA ASN A 43 -1.82 -9.25 -11.17
C ASN A 43 -1.76 -10.28 -10.05
N GLN A 44 -0.55 -10.63 -9.58
CA GLN A 44 -0.35 -11.54 -8.47
C GLN A 44 -0.54 -10.83 -7.12
N ILE A 45 0.01 -9.62 -6.96
CA ILE A 45 -0.06 -8.88 -5.69
C ILE A 45 -1.37 -8.09 -5.53
N MET A 46 -2.03 -7.71 -6.63
CA MET A 46 -3.34 -7.05 -6.63
C MET A 46 -4.31 -7.75 -7.61
N PRO A 47 -4.80 -8.95 -7.28
CA PRO A 47 -5.74 -9.69 -8.12
C PRO A 47 -7.03 -8.90 -8.36
N LYS A 48 -7.60 -9.00 -9.57
CA LYS A 48 -8.80 -8.23 -9.97
C LYS A 48 -10.06 -8.57 -9.17
N LYS A 49 -10.12 -9.77 -8.59
CA LYS A 49 -11.28 -10.26 -7.82
C LYS A 49 -11.27 -9.78 -6.38
N ASP A 50 -10.11 -9.41 -5.86
CA ASP A 50 -9.93 -9.14 -4.45
C ASP A 50 -10.10 -7.64 -4.15
N PRO A 51 -10.76 -7.29 -3.04
CA PRO A 51 -10.94 -5.90 -2.66
C PRO A 51 -9.61 -5.28 -2.27
N VAL A 52 -9.23 -4.22 -2.98
CA VAL A 52 -8.08 -3.39 -2.63
C VAL A 52 -8.52 -2.34 -1.62
N LYS A 53 -7.75 -2.16 -0.54
CA LYS A 53 -8.06 -1.19 0.51
C LYS A 53 -6.88 -0.27 0.78
N ILE A 54 -7.17 0.92 1.32
CA ILE A 54 -6.21 1.84 1.92
C ILE A 54 -6.47 1.88 3.42
N VAL A 55 -5.45 1.55 4.21
CA VAL A 55 -5.42 1.81 5.64
C VAL A 55 -4.88 3.22 5.85
N ARG A 56 -5.66 4.09 6.47
CA ARG A 56 -5.26 5.44 6.85
C ARG A 56 -4.74 5.42 8.27
N CYS A 57 -3.56 6.00 8.43
CA CYS A 57 -2.90 6.12 9.71
C CYS A 57 -2.66 7.59 10.07
N HIS A 58 -2.15 7.83 11.28
CA HIS A 58 -1.66 9.13 11.72
C HIS A 58 -0.55 9.64 10.78
N GLU A 59 -0.27 10.95 10.87
CA GLU A 59 0.73 11.64 10.04
C GLU A 59 0.49 11.57 8.52
N HIS A 60 -0.76 11.32 8.12
CA HIS A 60 -1.17 11.17 6.72
C HIS A 60 -0.49 10.00 6.00
N ILE A 61 -0.14 8.95 6.74
CA ILE A 61 0.34 7.71 6.16
C ILE A 61 -0.86 6.92 5.61
N GLU A 62 -0.72 6.43 4.39
CA GLU A 62 -1.67 5.55 3.72
C GLU A 62 -0.98 4.26 3.31
N ILE A 63 -1.56 3.11 3.68
CA ILE A 63 -1.02 1.79 3.36
C ILE A 63 -1.98 1.05 2.44
N LEU A 64 -1.51 0.66 1.26
CA LEU A 64 -2.23 -0.16 0.30
C LEU A 64 -2.19 -1.63 0.72
N THR A 65 -3.36 -2.24 0.87
CA THR A 65 -3.50 -3.64 1.26
C THR A 65 -4.48 -4.41 0.38
N VAL A 66 -4.19 -5.69 0.18
CA VAL A 66 -5.05 -6.66 -0.48
C VAL A 66 -5.03 -7.94 0.35
N ASN A 67 -6.19 -8.49 0.70
CA ASN A 67 -6.31 -9.70 1.53
C ASN A 67 -5.49 -9.69 2.84
N GLY A 68 -5.28 -8.51 3.43
CA GLY A 68 -4.48 -8.35 4.65
C GLY A 68 -2.96 -8.32 4.43
N GLU A 69 -2.47 -8.51 3.20
CA GLU A 69 -1.07 -8.23 2.87
C GLU A 69 -0.85 -6.72 2.71
N LEU A 70 0.19 -6.18 3.34
CA LEU A 70 0.60 -4.79 3.19
C LEU A 70 1.58 -4.67 2.03
N LEU A 71 1.19 -3.96 0.97
CA LEU A 71 1.92 -3.92 -0.28
C LEU A 71 2.80 -2.67 -0.39
N PHE A 72 2.17 -1.51 -0.31
CA PHE A 72 2.81 -0.21 -0.44
C PHE A 72 2.35 0.74 0.65
N PHE A 73 3.17 1.73 0.96
CA PHE A 73 2.75 2.86 1.77
C PHE A 73 3.19 4.17 1.12
N ARG A 74 2.49 5.25 1.43
CA ARG A 74 2.87 6.61 1.08
C ARG A 74 2.51 7.55 2.21
N GLN A 75 3.10 8.73 2.21
CA GLN A 75 2.74 9.80 3.13
C GLN A 75 2.24 10.99 2.33
N ARG A 76 1.07 11.53 2.70
CA ARG A 76 0.39 12.61 1.97
C ARG A 76 0.24 12.25 0.48
N GLU A 77 0.57 13.17 -0.42
CA GLU A 77 0.57 12.96 -1.87
C GLU A 77 1.94 12.52 -2.43
N GLY A 78 2.77 11.92 -1.57
CA GLY A 78 4.07 11.38 -1.96
C GLY A 78 3.97 10.12 -2.84
N ILE A 79 5.14 9.67 -3.28
CA ILE A 79 5.30 8.41 -4.03
C ILE A 79 4.97 7.19 -3.16
N PHE A 80 4.72 6.05 -3.81
CA PHE A 80 4.52 4.79 -3.11
C PHE A 80 5.87 4.13 -2.84
N TYR A 81 6.02 3.62 -1.62
CA TYR A 81 7.15 2.83 -1.20
C TYR A 81 6.69 1.39 -0.96
N PRO A 82 7.37 0.38 -1.52
CA PRO A 82 7.04 -1.02 -1.26
C PRO A 82 7.37 -1.38 0.19
N THR A 83 6.57 -2.26 0.80
CA THR A 83 6.95 -2.84 2.08
C THR A 83 8.15 -3.78 1.92
N LEU A 84 8.97 -3.93 2.95
CA LEU A 84 10.09 -4.89 2.94
C LEU A 84 9.61 -6.32 2.66
N ARG A 85 8.43 -6.69 3.18
CA ARG A 85 7.82 -8.00 2.94
C ARG A 85 7.48 -8.20 1.46
N LEU A 86 6.97 -7.17 0.78
CA LEU A 86 6.73 -7.21 -0.66
C LEU A 86 8.05 -7.34 -1.43
N LEU A 87 9.05 -6.53 -1.07
CA LEU A 87 10.39 -6.57 -1.69
C LEU A 87 11.07 -7.95 -1.55
N HIS A 88 10.89 -8.65 -0.45
CA HIS A 88 11.47 -10.00 -0.30
C HIS A 88 10.71 -11.08 -1.08
N LYS A 89 9.42 -10.85 -1.37
CA LYS A 89 8.54 -11.79 -2.10
C LYS A 89 8.74 -11.65 -3.61
N CYS A 90 8.83 -10.42 -4.10
CA CYS A 90 9.21 -10.11 -5.46
C CYS A 90 10.75 -10.08 -5.49
N LYS A 91 11.41 -11.18 -5.89
CA LYS A 91 12.86 -11.18 -6.11
C LYS A 91 13.18 -10.22 -7.28
N PHE A 92 13.32 -8.93 -6.97
CA PHE A 92 13.78 -7.90 -7.89
C PHE A 92 15.24 -8.16 -8.27
#